data_AF-C1BZC7-F1
#
_entry.id   AF-C1BZC7-F1
#
_cell.length_a   1.000
_cell.length_b   1.000
_cell.length_c   1.000
_cell.angle_alpha   90.00
_cell.angle_beta   90.00
_cell.angle_gamma   90.00
#
_symmetry.space_group_name_H-M   'P 1'
#
loop_
_entity.id
_entity.type
_entity.pdbx_description
1 polymer ?
#
loop_
_entity_poly.entity_id
_entity_poly.type
_entity_poly.pdbx_seq_one_letter_code
_entity_poly.pdbx_strand_id
1 'polypeptide(L)'
;MFQVIARSTPVTRLLASRGGVLVEAVRGRKSRTDPKAKSKLGRIKTPPPVDPVEMVVLTERFKEYDLIMRALRLEFKEEMLRKRYEEEVGSLAEERAKQEEKEHRSLMAWNQEENLRMLKIRELRVQKEMEDAKLKKTEAAILRQQALEDLVKEKEEDIIRLHEEAKTFITLENLDQRIDEALDNPKNYNFAIDKNGRVVKRTVLQ
;
A
#
# COMPACT_ATOMS: atom_id res chain seq x y z
N MET A 1 -1.14 7.08 26.87
CA MET A 1 -2.56 7.27 27.24
C MET A 1 -3.02 6.01 27.96
N PHE A 2 -3.05 6.02 29.30
CA PHE A 2 -3.44 4.86 30.10
C PHE A 2 -4.97 4.80 30.23
N GLN A 3 -5.59 3.67 29.90
CA GLN A 3 -7.03 3.46 30.05
C GLN A 3 -7.31 2.57 31.26
N VAL A 4 -8.19 3.03 32.16
CA VAL A 4 -8.60 2.34 33.39
C VAL A 4 -9.80 1.44 33.09
N ILE A 5 -9.69 0.14 33.37
CA ILE A 5 -10.78 -0.83 33.15
C ILE A 5 -11.55 -1.06 34.45
N ALA A 6 -12.88 -0.98 34.40
CA ALA A 6 -13.80 -1.46 35.43
C ALA A 6 -14.33 -2.86 35.04
N ARG A 7 -14.69 -3.68 36.04
CA ARG A 7 -14.99 -5.13 35.91
C ARG A 7 -16.12 -5.55 34.94
N SER A 8 -16.76 -4.65 34.21
CA SER A 8 -17.85 -4.97 33.27
C SER A 8 -17.46 -4.94 31.79
N THR A 9 -16.17 -4.85 31.44
CA THR A 9 -15.76 -4.90 30.03
C THR A 9 -15.68 -6.34 29.52
N PRO A 10 -16.30 -6.67 28.37
CA PRO A 10 -16.29 -8.03 27.84
C PRO A 10 -14.87 -8.51 27.51
N VAL A 11 -14.63 -9.80 27.79
CA VAL A 11 -13.35 -10.54 27.66
C VAL A 11 -12.70 -10.42 26.27
N THR A 12 -13.46 -10.03 25.25
CA THR A 12 -13.05 -9.96 23.85
C THR A 12 -11.94 -8.94 23.54
N ARG A 13 -11.61 -7.99 24.43
CA ARG A 13 -10.50 -7.04 24.22
C ARG A 13 -9.12 -7.51 24.69
N LEU A 14 -9.00 -8.64 25.39
CA LEU A 14 -7.73 -9.10 25.98
C LEU A 14 -6.71 -9.66 24.96
N LEU A 15 -7.13 -9.95 23.71
CA LEU A 15 -6.30 -10.62 22.72
C LEU A 15 -5.76 -9.71 21.60
N ALA A 16 -5.92 -8.40 21.70
CA ALA A 16 -5.39 -7.47 20.70
C ALA A 16 -3.89 -7.20 20.92
N SER A 17 -3.05 -7.57 19.94
CA SER A 17 -1.58 -7.54 20.01
C SER A 17 -0.92 -6.15 20.09
N ARG A 18 -1.71 -5.06 20.09
CA ARG A 18 -1.22 -3.66 20.11
C ARG A 18 -1.97 -2.76 21.10
N GLY A 19 -2.48 -3.34 22.20
CA GLY A 19 -3.06 -2.56 23.30
C GLY A 19 -1.98 -2.09 24.28
N GLY A 20 -2.01 -0.82 24.68
CA GLY A 20 -1.11 -0.28 25.70
C GLY A 20 -1.20 -1.06 27.02
N VAL A 21 -0.11 -1.06 27.80
CA VAL A 21 0.00 -1.77 29.07
C VAL A 21 -1.19 -1.43 29.98
N LEU A 22 -2.03 -2.43 30.24
CA LEU A 22 -3.17 -2.32 31.16
C LEU A 22 -2.66 -2.41 32.59
N VAL A 23 -2.70 -1.29 33.31
CA VAL A 23 -2.35 -1.23 34.73
C VAL A 23 -3.62 -1.45 35.55
N GLU A 24 -3.73 -2.59 36.24
CA GLU A 24 -4.78 -2.80 37.24
C GLU A 24 -4.65 -1.72 38.33
N ALA A 25 -5.66 -0.86 38.48
CA ALA A 25 -5.69 0.13 39.54
C ALA A 25 -5.86 -0.57 40.91
N VAL A 26 -4.74 -0.67 41.64
CA VAL A 26 -4.65 -0.69 43.12
C VAL A 26 -5.34 -1.88 43.80
N ARG A 27 -4.66 -3.02 43.76
CA ARG A 27 -4.94 -4.20 44.60
C ARG A 27 -4.52 -3.90 46.06
N GLY A 28 -5.41 -3.30 46.88
CA GLY A 28 -5.14 -3.16 48.32
C GLY A 28 -6.02 -2.19 49.14
N ARG A 29 -6.84 -1.35 48.52
CA ARG A 29 -7.80 -0.48 49.23
C ARG A 29 -9.22 -1.02 49.11
N LYS A 30 -10.04 -0.82 50.14
CA LYS A 30 -11.46 -1.18 50.11
C LYS A 30 -12.22 -0.34 49.10
N SER A 31 -13.08 -0.98 48.31
CA SER A 31 -14.04 -0.36 47.42
C SER A 31 -15.28 0.14 48.18
N ARG A 32 -16.12 0.93 47.53
CA ARG A 32 -17.35 1.50 48.13
C ARG A 32 -18.36 0.44 48.57
N THR A 33 -18.40 -0.72 47.90
CA THR A 33 -19.31 -1.84 48.18
C THR A 33 -18.76 -2.81 49.23
N ASP A 34 -17.48 -2.70 49.59
CA ASP A 34 -16.88 -3.62 50.54
C ASP A 34 -17.35 -3.32 51.96
N PRO A 35 -17.68 -4.36 52.75
CA PRO A 35 -18.13 -4.16 54.11
C PRO A 35 -17.02 -3.58 55.01
N LYS A 36 -17.43 -2.75 55.97
CA LYS A 36 -16.56 -2.26 57.04
C LYS A 36 -16.06 -3.46 57.87
N ALA A 37 -14.82 -3.39 58.33
CA ALA A 37 -14.27 -4.46 59.18
C ALA A 37 -15.03 -4.50 60.52
N LYS A 38 -15.29 -5.69 61.07
CA LYS A 38 -16.03 -5.87 62.33
C LYS A 38 -15.44 -5.04 63.48
N SER A 39 -14.11 -5.04 63.61
CA SER A 39 -13.38 -4.24 64.61
C SER A 39 -13.49 -2.72 64.44
N LYS A 40 -13.92 -2.23 63.26
CA LYS A 40 -14.08 -0.80 62.98
C LYS A 40 -15.55 -0.37 63.04
N LEU A 41 -16.53 -1.28 63.07
CA LEU A 41 -17.97 -0.95 63.04
C LEU A 41 -18.33 0.10 64.09
N GLY A 42 -18.00 -0.14 65.37
CA GLY A 42 -18.24 0.77 66.48
C GLY A 42 -17.06 1.66 66.90
N ARG A 43 -15.96 1.72 66.12
CA ARG A 43 -14.80 2.55 66.46
C ARG A 43 -15.11 4.02 66.18
N ILE A 44 -15.26 4.81 67.24
CA ILE A 44 -15.37 6.28 67.18
C ILE A 44 -13.97 6.88 67.20
N LYS A 45 -13.70 7.88 66.36
CA LYS A 45 -12.43 8.63 66.39
C LYS A 45 -12.54 9.69 67.48
N THR A 46 -11.82 9.51 68.58
CA THR A 46 -11.69 10.52 69.62
C THR A 46 -10.63 11.55 69.21
N PRO A 47 -10.88 12.85 69.35
CA PRO A 47 -9.86 13.87 69.10
C PRO A 47 -8.74 13.73 70.14
N PRO A 48 -7.47 14.01 69.75
CA PRO A 48 -6.40 14.13 70.73
C PRO A 48 -6.64 15.32 71.66
N PRO A 49 -6.06 15.33 72.89
CA PRO A 49 -6.07 16.52 73.73
C PRO A 49 -5.30 17.65 73.05
N VAL A 50 -5.70 18.89 73.34
CA VAL A 50 -5.22 20.08 72.66
C VAL A 50 -4.81 21.13 73.69
N ASP A 51 -3.59 21.67 73.59
CA ASP A 51 -3.13 22.78 74.41
C ASP A 51 -3.64 24.12 73.81
N PRO A 52 -4.44 24.90 74.56
CA PRO A 52 -5.00 26.15 74.05
C PRO A 52 -3.93 27.19 73.67
N VAL A 53 -2.79 27.22 74.36
CA VAL A 53 -1.74 28.22 74.09
C VAL A 53 -1.04 27.91 72.77
N GLU A 54 -0.66 26.64 72.57
CA GLU A 54 -0.03 26.17 71.33
C GLU A 54 -0.96 26.37 70.13
N MET A 55 -2.26 26.12 70.29
CA MET A 55 -3.22 26.25 69.20
C MET A 55 -3.34 27.67 68.65
N VAL A 56 -3.29 28.69 69.50
CA VAL A 56 -3.35 30.09 69.07
C VAL A 56 -2.12 30.40 68.21
N VAL A 57 -0.94 30.06 68.71
CA VAL A 57 0.33 30.28 68.01
C VAL A 57 0.39 29.53 66.67
N LEU A 58 -0.03 28.26 66.65
CA LEU A 58 -0.09 27.47 65.41
C LEU A 58 -1.05 28.11 64.40
N THR A 59 -2.24 28.51 64.86
CA THR A 59 -3.25 29.10 63.99
C THR A 59 -2.74 30.39 63.34
N GLU A 60 -2.04 31.24 64.11
CA GLU A 60 -1.44 32.48 63.59
C GLU A 60 -0.33 32.18 62.57
N ARG A 61 0.61 31.29 62.91
CA ARG A 61 1.70 30.90 62.00
C ARG A 61 1.20 30.30 60.69
N PHE A 62 0.16 29.46 60.74
CA PHE A 62 -0.44 28.89 59.53
C PHE A 62 -1.14 29.97 58.69
N LYS A 63 -1.81 30.94 59.32
CA LYS A 63 -2.39 32.08 58.59
C LYS A 63 -1.33 32.90 57.86
N GLU A 64 -0.23 33.22 58.54
CA GLU A 64 0.89 33.96 57.95
C GLU A 64 1.55 33.17 56.82
N TYR A 65 1.84 31.90 57.05
CA TYR A 65 2.42 31.01 56.04
C TYR A 65 1.52 30.89 54.79
N ASP A 66 0.23 30.64 54.98
CA ASP A 66 -0.73 30.51 53.88
C ASP A 66 -0.84 31.82 53.09
N LEU A 67 -0.77 32.97 53.77
CA LEU A 67 -0.76 34.27 53.12
C LEU A 67 0.47 34.43 52.21
N ILE A 68 1.65 34.12 52.72
CA ILE A 68 2.91 34.18 51.96
C ILE A 68 2.86 33.21 50.76
N MET A 69 2.46 31.96 50.98
CA MET A 69 2.40 30.96 49.91
C MET A 69 1.35 31.29 48.85
N ARG A 70 0.23 31.93 49.23
CA ARG A 70 -0.77 32.44 48.28
C ARG A 70 -0.21 33.59 47.45
N ALA A 71 0.52 34.52 48.07
CA ALA A 71 1.17 35.61 47.35
C ALA A 71 2.17 35.07 46.31
N LEU A 72 3.07 34.18 46.72
CA LEU A 72 4.03 33.55 45.80
C LEU A 72 3.36 32.80 44.65
N ARG A 73 2.25 32.11 44.91
CA ARG A 73 1.47 31.43 43.86
C ARG A 73 0.89 32.42 42.84
N LEU A 74 0.45 33.60 43.28
CA LEU A 74 -0.08 34.62 42.39
C LEU A 74 1.03 35.19 41.49
N GLU A 75 2.20 35.48 42.05
CA GLU A 75 3.38 35.93 41.28
C GLU A 75 3.75 34.91 40.19
N PHE A 76 3.91 33.63 40.55
CA PHE A 76 4.23 32.60 39.56
C PHE A 76 3.13 32.43 38.50
N LYS A 77 1.86 32.61 38.88
CA LYS A 77 0.76 32.55 37.92
C LYS A 77 0.84 33.73 36.94
N GLU A 78 1.17 34.93 37.42
CA GLU A 78 1.31 36.11 36.59
C GLU A 78 2.50 35.97 35.64
N GLU A 79 3.66 35.53 36.12
CA GLU A 79 4.83 35.25 35.27
C GLU A 79 4.50 34.24 34.15
N MET A 80 3.81 33.16 34.48
CA MET A 80 3.41 32.15 33.50
C MET A 80 2.45 32.72 32.45
N LEU A 81 1.53 33.61 32.85
CA LEU A 81 0.62 34.28 31.93
C LEU A 81 1.35 35.27 31.03
N ARG A 82 2.31 36.03 31.57
CA ARG A 82 3.15 36.96 30.79
C ARG A 82 3.98 36.21 29.74
N LYS A 83 4.64 35.11 30.13
CA LYS A 83 5.40 34.26 29.19
C LYS A 83 4.51 33.72 28.06
N ARG A 84 3.33 33.20 28.39
CA ARG A 84 2.38 32.73 27.39
C ARG A 84 1.96 33.85 26.44
N TYR A 85 1.66 35.03 26.96
CA TYR A 85 1.29 36.18 26.15
C TYR A 85 2.44 36.64 25.23
N GLU A 86 3.68 36.67 25.72
CA GLU A 86 4.87 36.97 24.92
C GLU A 86 5.13 35.93 23.83
N GLU A 87 4.86 34.65 24.10
CA GLU A 87 4.95 33.57 23.11
C GLU A 87 3.87 33.68 22.02
N GLU A 88 2.63 34.02 22.40
CA GLU A 88 1.47 34.07 21.49
C GLU A 88 1.38 35.39 20.71
N VAL A 89 1.64 36.52 21.38
CA VAL A 89 1.35 37.89 20.89
C VAL A 89 2.55 38.83 21.09
N GLY A 90 3.70 38.31 21.55
CA GLY A 90 4.90 39.13 21.69
C GLY A 90 5.41 39.63 20.34
N SER A 91 6.03 40.82 20.35
CA SER A 91 6.67 41.41 19.15
C SER A 91 7.66 40.45 18.48
N LEU A 92 8.42 39.69 19.28
CA LEU A 92 9.35 38.69 18.79
C LEU A 92 8.64 37.50 18.11
N ALA A 93 7.45 37.10 18.58
CA ALA A 93 6.66 36.05 17.96
C ALA A 93 6.14 36.50 16.59
N GLU A 94 5.64 37.74 16.49
CA GLU A 94 5.22 38.31 15.21
C GLU A 94 6.37 38.44 14.21
N GLU A 95 7.55 38.86 14.66
CA GLU A 95 8.74 38.98 13.81
C GLU A 95 9.19 37.62 13.28
N ARG A 96 9.20 36.59 14.15
CA ARG A 96 9.48 35.20 13.74
C ARG A 96 8.47 34.71 12.72
N ALA A 97 7.17 34.90 12.97
CA ALA A 97 6.13 34.50 12.02
C ALA A 97 6.31 35.18 10.65
N LYS A 98 6.65 36.47 10.63
CA LYS A 98 6.95 37.20 9.38
C LYS A 98 8.20 36.67 8.68
N GLN A 99 9.23 36.26 9.42
CA GLN A 99 10.44 35.64 8.86
C GLN A 99 10.11 34.26 8.26
N GLU A 100 9.41 33.41 9.00
CA GLU A 100 8.97 32.08 8.55
C GLU A 100 8.11 32.18 7.29
N GLU A 101 7.17 33.13 7.22
CA GLU A 101 6.37 33.35 6.02
C GLU A 101 7.22 33.77 4.81
N LYS A 102 8.24 34.62 5.02
CA LYS A 102 9.14 35.06 3.94
C LYS A 102 9.99 33.90 3.43
N GLU A 103 10.53 33.09 4.34
CA GLU A 103 11.28 31.88 4.01
C GLU A 103 10.41 30.87 3.27
N HIS A 104 9.18 30.66 3.75
CA HIS A 104 8.23 29.79 3.05
C HIS A 104 7.97 30.28 1.62
N ARG A 105 7.75 31.58 1.43
CA ARG A 105 7.53 32.16 0.08
C ARG A 105 8.75 32.00 -0.82
N SER A 106 9.97 32.19 -0.30
CA SER A 106 11.20 32.01 -1.10
C SER A 106 11.41 30.54 -1.49
N LEU A 107 11.16 29.60 -0.57
CA LEU A 107 11.24 28.16 -0.85
C LEU A 107 10.18 27.71 -1.86
N MET A 108 8.97 28.26 -1.79
CA MET A 108 7.92 27.96 -2.79
C MET A 108 8.30 28.49 -4.18
N ALA A 109 8.87 29.69 -4.27
CA ALA A 109 9.34 30.23 -5.54
C ALA A 109 10.47 29.36 -6.14
N TRP A 110 11.44 28.97 -5.32
CA TRP A 110 12.51 28.07 -5.75
C TRP A 110 12.00 26.70 -6.23
N ASN A 111 11.01 26.13 -5.53
CA ASN A 111 10.38 24.87 -5.94
C ASN A 111 9.70 25.00 -7.31
N GLN A 112 9.02 26.13 -7.56
CA GLN A 112 8.39 26.39 -8.85
C GLN A 112 9.42 26.50 -9.97
N GLU A 113 10.53 27.18 -9.74
CA GLU A 113 11.63 27.29 -10.71
C GLU A 113 12.23 25.91 -11.04
N GLU A 114 12.45 25.06 -10.04
CA GLU A 114 12.96 23.71 -10.25
C GLU A 114 11.95 22.83 -11.00
N ASN A 115 10.65 22.96 -10.69
CA ASN A 115 9.60 22.25 -11.44
C ASN A 115 9.58 22.67 -12.91
N LEU A 116 9.75 23.96 -13.21
CA LEU A 116 9.85 24.46 -14.58
C LEU A 116 11.09 23.91 -15.29
N ARG A 117 12.23 23.81 -14.59
CA ARG A 117 13.45 23.18 -15.13
C ARG A 117 13.20 21.71 -15.48
N MET A 118 12.59 20.95 -14.57
CA MET A 118 12.29 19.53 -14.75
C MET A 118 11.24 19.28 -15.84
N LEU A 119 10.26 20.19 -15.99
CA LEU A 119 9.27 20.12 -17.06
C LEU A 119 9.94 20.19 -18.43
N LYS A 120 10.85 21.14 -18.65
CA LYS A 120 11.60 21.27 -19.92
C LYS A 120 12.38 19.99 -20.26
N ILE A 121 13.04 19.39 -19.27
CA ILE A 121 13.77 18.12 -19.46
C ILE A 121 12.80 17.00 -19.83
N ARG A 122 11.63 16.93 -19.19
CA ARG A 122 10.60 15.93 -19.48
C ARG A 122 10.04 16.08 -20.89
N GLU A 123 9.78 17.30 -21.33
CA GLU A 123 9.28 17.59 -22.69
C GLU A 123 10.28 17.10 -23.75
N LEU A 124 11.56 17.40 -23.59
CA LEU A 124 12.62 16.93 -24.50
C LEU A 124 12.69 15.39 -24.54
N ARG A 125 12.59 14.74 -23.38
CA ARG A 125 12.59 13.27 -23.31
C ARG A 125 11.36 12.68 -24.03
N VAL A 126 10.18 13.24 -23.80
CA VAL A 126 8.93 12.78 -24.44
C VAL A 126 8.97 12.97 -25.95
N GLN A 127 9.53 14.07 -26.44
CA GLN A 127 9.71 14.29 -27.88
C GLN A 127 10.58 13.20 -28.50
N LYS A 128 11.72 12.88 -27.87
CA LYS A 128 12.59 11.79 -28.31
C LYS A 128 11.89 10.42 -28.28
N GLU A 129 11.18 10.11 -27.20
CA GLU A 129 10.41 8.87 -27.09
C GLU A 129 9.32 8.77 -28.19
N MET A 130 8.68 9.88 -28.55
CA MET A 130 7.71 9.91 -29.66
C MET A 130 8.37 9.68 -31.02
N GLU A 131 9.55 10.25 -31.26
CA GLU A 131 10.32 10.01 -32.49
C GLU A 131 10.74 8.55 -32.61
N ASP A 132 11.32 7.98 -31.54
CA ASP A 132 11.71 6.57 -31.49
C ASP A 132 10.51 5.64 -31.68
N ALA A 133 9.36 5.98 -31.08
CA ALA A 133 8.12 5.21 -31.24
C ALA A 133 7.58 5.28 -32.68
N LYS A 134 7.73 6.41 -33.38
CA LYS A 134 7.37 6.53 -34.80
C LYS A 134 8.25 5.64 -35.67
N LEU A 135 9.57 5.65 -35.45
CA LEU A 135 10.53 4.81 -36.18
C LEU A 135 10.21 3.32 -35.99
N LYS A 136 10.01 2.88 -34.75
CA LYS A 136 9.62 1.49 -34.45
C LYS A 136 8.30 1.10 -35.10
N LYS A 137 7.32 2.00 -35.14
CA LYS A 137 6.03 1.74 -35.82
C LYS A 137 6.22 1.57 -37.34
N THR A 138 7.07 2.40 -37.97
CA THR A 138 7.36 2.28 -39.40
C THR A 138 8.10 0.98 -39.71
N GLU A 139 9.12 0.63 -38.93
CA GLU A 139 9.85 -0.65 -39.08
C GLU A 139 8.91 -1.85 -38.91
N ALA A 140 8.09 -1.83 -37.87
CA ALA A 140 7.10 -2.89 -37.63
C ALA A 140 6.01 -2.95 -38.73
N ALA A 141 5.72 -1.85 -39.42
CA ALA A 141 4.80 -1.86 -40.56
C ALA A 141 5.46 -2.51 -41.78
N ILE A 142 6.72 -2.18 -42.07
CA ILE A 142 7.50 -2.78 -43.17
C ILE A 142 7.64 -4.29 -42.97
N LEU A 143 8.03 -4.74 -41.78
CA LEU A 143 8.16 -6.17 -41.48
C LEU A 143 6.84 -6.92 -41.61
N ARG A 144 5.73 -6.31 -41.15
CA ARG A 144 4.39 -6.90 -41.33
C ARG A 144 4.01 -7.00 -42.80
N GLN A 145 4.35 -6.00 -43.60
CA GLN A 145 4.08 -6.02 -45.03
C GLN A 145 4.88 -7.12 -45.74
N GLN A 146 6.17 -7.28 -45.43
CA GLN A 146 6.99 -8.36 -45.96
C GLN A 146 6.44 -9.74 -45.58
N ALA A 147 6.09 -9.94 -44.31
CA ALA A 147 5.51 -11.20 -43.85
C ALA A 147 4.16 -11.52 -44.55
N LEU A 148 3.35 -10.49 -44.84
CA LEU A 148 2.12 -10.65 -45.62
C LEU A 148 2.41 -11.00 -47.08
N GLU A 149 3.39 -10.34 -47.71
CA GLU A 149 3.79 -10.64 -49.08
C GLU A 149 4.30 -12.08 -49.22
N ASP A 150 5.10 -12.56 -48.26
CA ASP A 150 5.59 -13.94 -48.24
C ASP A 150 4.44 -14.95 -48.03
N LEU A 151 3.52 -14.66 -47.10
CA LEU A 151 2.30 -15.48 -46.92
C LEU A 151 1.43 -15.55 -48.17
N VAL A 152 1.29 -14.44 -48.90
CA VAL A 152 0.52 -14.41 -50.15
C VAL A 152 1.18 -15.31 -51.19
N LYS A 153 2.51 -15.24 -51.35
CA LYS A 153 3.25 -16.11 -52.28
C LYS A 153 3.10 -17.59 -51.93
N GLU A 154 3.26 -17.96 -50.66
CA GLU A 154 3.05 -19.34 -50.21
C GLU A 154 1.63 -19.84 -50.54
N LYS A 155 0.63 -18.97 -50.36
CA LYS A 155 -0.76 -19.32 -50.69
C LYS A 155 -1.00 -19.40 -52.20
N GLU A 156 -0.35 -18.58 -53.00
CA GLU A 156 -0.39 -18.68 -54.46
C GLU A 156 0.21 -20.01 -54.93
N GLU A 157 1.35 -20.42 -54.37
CA GLU A 157 1.96 -21.73 -54.65
C GLU A 157 1.03 -22.89 -54.23
N ASP A 158 0.39 -22.80 -53.06
CA ASP A 158 -0.63 -23.76 -52.61
C ASP A 158 -1.77 -23.88 -53.63
N ILE A 159 -2.29 -22.76 -54.11
CA ILE A 159 -3.40 -22.72 -55.08
C ILE A 159 -2.97 -23.37 -56.41
N ILE A 160 -1.75 -23.08 -56.89
CA ILE A 160 -1.23 -23.68 -58.13
C ILE A 160 -1.11 -25.20 -57.97
N ARG A 161 -0.53 -25.69 -56.87
CA ARG A 161 -0.44 -27.13 -56.57
C ARG A 161 -1.81 -27.79 -56.55
N LEU A 162 -2.77 -27.21 -55.81
CA LEU A 162 -4.14 -27.73 -55.75
C LEU A 162 -4.84 -27.71 -57.11
N HIS A 163 -4.57 -26.71 -57.95
CA HIS A 163 -5.11 -26.64 -59.30
C HIS A 163 -4.57 -27.76 -60.20
N GLU A 164 -3.28 -28.11 -60.08
CA GLU A 164 -2.68 -29.23 -60.79
C GLU A 164 -3.23 -30.57 -60.29
N GLU A 165 -3.34 -30.75 -58.97
CA GLU A 165 -3.94 -31.96 -58.37
C GLU A 165 -5.40 -32.12 -58.76
N ALA A 166 -6.16 -31.03 -58.85
CA ALA A 166 -7.57 -31.05 -59.22
C ALA A 166 -7.83 -31.60 -60.63
N LYS A 167 -6.87 -31.46 -61.56
CA LYS A 167 -6.95 -32.09 -62.90
C LYS A 167 -6.97 -33.62 -62.82
N THR A 168 -6.45 -34.19 -61.73
CA THR A 168 -6.37 -35.64 -61.50
C THR A 168 -7.63 -36.19 -60.82
N PHE A 169 -8.56 -35.33 -60.39
CA PHE A 169 -9.80 -35.75 -59.74
C PHE A 169 -10.73 -36.54 -60.67
N ILE A 170 -11.52 -37.43 -60.06
CA ILE A 170 -12.49 -38.27 -60.78
C ILE A 170 -13.75 -37.43 -61.02
N THR A 171 -14.06 -37.19 -62.29
CA THR A 171 -15.31 -36.56 -62.74
C THR A 171 -16.29 -37.63 -63.22
N LEU A 172 -17.56 -37.26 -63.42
CA LEU A 172 -18.58 -38.19 -63.93
C LEU A 172 -18.20 -38.81 -65.28
N GLU A 173 -17.43 -38.10 -66.09
CA GLU A 173 -16.99 -38.54 -67.42
C GLU A 173 -15.83 -39.55 -67.36
N ASN A 174 -14.92 -39.41 -66.38
CA ASN A 174 -13.73 -40.26 -66.24
C ASN A 174 -13.92 -41.41 -65.23
N LEU A 175 -15.16 -41.63 -64.76
CA LEU A 175 -15.45 -42.49 -63.62
C LEU A 175 -15.21 -43.97 -63.93
N ASP A 176 -15.81 -44.49 -65.00
CA ASP A 176 -15.70 -45.92 -65.37
C ASP A 176 -14.24 -46.30 -65.67
N GLN A 177 -13.51 -45.44 -66.39
CA GLN A 177 -12.10 -45.65 -66.72
C GLN A 177 -11.20 -45.74 -65.49
N ARG A 178 -11.46 -44.91 -64.47
CA ARG A 178 -10.67 -44.92 -63.21
C ARG A 178 -11.04 -46.10 -62.30
N ILE A 179 -12.26 -46.64 -62.39
CA ILE A 179 -12.65 -47.86 -61.68
C ILE A 179 -11.86 -49.05 -62.23
N ASP A 180 -11.80 -49.20 -63.55
CA ASP A 180 -11.06 -50.28 -64.20
C ASP A 180 -9.55 -50.17 -63.90
N GLU A 181 -8.96 -48.98 -64.03
CA GLU A 181 -7.53 -48.75 -63.72
C GLU A 181 -7.17 -49.09 -62.25
N ALA A 182 -8.09 -48.83 -61.31
CA ALA A 182 -7.89 -49.13 -59.91
C ALA A 182 -8.01 -50.63 -59.58
N LEU A 183 -8.85 -51.37 -60.31
CA LEU A 183 -8.96 -52.83 -60.20
C LEU A 183 -7.72 -53.51 -60.78
N ASP A 184 -7.20 -53.01 -61.90
CA ASP A 184 -6.01 -53.55 -62.57
C ASP A 184 -4.71 -53.25 -61.81
N ASN A 185 -4.62 -52.12 -61.11
CA ASN A 185 -3.41 -51.68 -60.40
C ASN A 185 -3.62 -51.54 -58.87
N PRO A 186 -3.59 -52.66 -58.11
CA PRO A 186 -3.71 -52.60 -56.65
C PRO A 186 -2.50 -51.90 -55.99
N LYS A 187 -2.73 -50.78 -55.30
CA LYS A 187 -1.68 -50.06 -54.56
C LYS A 187 -1.55 -50.57 -53.12
N ASN A 188 -0.33 -50.97 -52.74
CA ASN A 188 0.00 -51.43 -51.39
C ASN A 188 0.77 -50.36 -50.61
N TYR A 189 0.19 -49.88 -49.50
CA TYR A 189 0.81 -48.89 -48.61
C TYR A 189 1.60 -49.52 -47.45
N ASN A 190 1.69 -50.84 -47.36
CA ASN A 190 2.41 -51.52 -46.27
C ASN A 190 3.93 -51.33 -46.42
N PHE A 191 4.56 -50.76 -45.39
CA PHE A 191 6.01 -50.66 -45.28
C PHE A 191 6.46 -50.96 -43.85
N ALA A 192 7.68 -51.47 -43.70
CA ALA A 192 8.32 -51.68 -42.41
C ALA A 192 9.33 -50.55 -42.13
N ILE A 193 9.64 -50.30 -40.87
CA ILE A 193 10.68 -49.34 -40.46
C ILE A 193 11.67 -50.06 -39.55
N ASP A 194 12.95 -49.94 -39.86
CA ASP A 194 14.03 -50.48 -39.04
C ASP A 194 14.26 -49.66 -37.76
N LYS A 195 14.99 -50.22 -36.79
CA LYS A 195 15.42 -49.49 -35.57
C LYS A 195 16.20 -48.19 -35.86
N ASN A 196 16.78 -48.07 -37.06
CA ASN A 196 17.49 -46.88 -37.54
C ASN A 196 16.59 -45.87 -38.28
N GLY A 197 15.26 -46.08 -38.29
CA GLY A 197 14.30 -45.20 -38.96
C GLY A 197 14.25 -45.34 -40.49
N ARG A 198 14.90 -46.37 -41.07
CA ARG A 198 14.89 -46.61 -42.52
C ARG A 198 13.62 -47.31 -42.93
N VAL A 199 12.96 -46.79 -43.96
CA VAL A 199 11.73 -47.35 -44.53
C VAL A 199 12.09 -48.48 -45.50
N VAL A 200 11.63 -49.70 -45.22
CA VAL A 200 11.79 -50.88 -46.07
C VAL A 200 10.42 -51.21 -46.68
N LYS A 201 10.28 -50.93 -47.99
CA LYS A 201 9.07 -51.27 -48.77
C LYS A 201 9.30 -52.60 -49.49
N ARG A 202 8.31 -53.50 -49.41
CA ARG A 202 8.33 -54.75 -50.17
C ARG A 202 7.51 -54.54 -51.43
N THR A 203 8.14 -54.10 -52.51
CA THR A 203 7.47 -53.94 -53.80
C THR A 203 7.22 -55.33 -54.37
N VAL A 204 5.96 -55.76 -54.39
CA VAL A 204 5.56 -56.98 -55.10
C VAL A 204 5.35 -56.55 -56.55
N LEU A 205 6.29 -56.86 -57.44
CA LEU A 205 6.11 -56.72 -58.88
C LEU A 205 5.15 -57.84 -59.33
N GLN A 206 3.96 -57.46 -59.82
CA GLN A 206 3.15 -58.25 -60.75
C GLN A 206 2.92 -57.40 -61.98
#